data_AF-A0AAJ0HNS9-F1
#
_entry.id   AF-A0AAJ0HNS9-F1
#
_cell.length_a   1.000
_cell.length_b   1.000
_cell.length_c   1.000
_cell.angle_alpha   90.00
_cell.angle_beta   90.00
_cell.angle_gamma   90.00
#
_symmetry.space_group_name_H-M   'P 1'
#
loop_
_entity.id
_entity.type
_entity.pdbx_description
1 polymer ?
#
loop_
_entity_poly.entity_id
_entity_poly.type
_entity_poly.pdbx_seq_one_letter_code
_entity_poly.pdbx_strand_id
1 'polypeptide(L)' 'MFSSLDYVIVDTFHAAALVIGANDNGKPGIRKQYHANYYAAFVFDPLGHNIEIVYHSPF' A
#
# COMPACT_ATOMS: atom_id res chain seq x y z
N MET A 1 2.58 -8.87 2.97
CA MET A 1 3.36 -7.63 2.82
C MET A 1 4.25 -7.78 1.60
N PHE A 2 4.18 -6.83 0.67
CA PHE A 2 5.00 -6.77 -0.52
C PHE A 2 5.83 -5.48 -0.53
N SER A 3 7.06 -5.55 -1.03
CA SER A 3 7.90 -4.36 -1.22
C SER A 3 7.82 -3.90 -2.68
N SER A 4 7.73 -2.60 -2.90
CA SER A 4 7.78 -1.98 -4.23
C SER A 4 9.10 -1.25 -4.48
N LEU A 5 9.37 -0.96 -5.75
CA LEU A 5 10.57 -0.22 -6.19
C LEU A 5 10.36 1.30 -6.21
N ASP A 6 9.11 1.77 -6.22
CA ASP A 6 8.74 3.17 -6.16
C ASP A 6 7.33 3.37 -5.56
N TYR A 7 6.94 4.63 -5.34
CA TYR A 7 5.62 5.02 -4.83
C TYR A 7 4.51 4.86 -5.90
N VAL A 8 4.84 4.91 -7.19
CA VAL A 8 3.87 4.75 -8.29
C VAL A 8 3.29 3.34 -8.30
N ILE A 9 4.10 2.33 -7.99
CA ILE A 9 3.64 0.95 -7.85
C ILE A 9 2.68 0.83 -6.66
N VAL A 10 2.93 1.52 -5.54
CA VAL A 10 2.03 1.52 -4.38
C VAL A 10 0.68 2.13 -4.74
N ASP A 11 0.69 3.26 -5.45
CA ASP A 11 -0.53 3.94 -5.91
C ASP A 11 -1.31 3.07 -6.90
N THR A 12 -0.61 2.51 -7.88
CA THR A 12 -1.21 1.66 -8.93
C THR A 12 -1.80 0.39 -8.35
N PHE A 13 -1.10 -0.26 -7.41
CA PHE A 13 -1.61 -1.43 -6.70
C PHE A 13 -2.90 -1.10 -5.96
N HIS A 14 -2.93 -0.01 -5.19
CA HIS A 14 -4.11 0.37 -4.42
C HIS A 14 -5.30 0.66 -5.32
N ALA A 15 -5.09 1.46 -6.37
CA ALA A 15 -6.15 1.78 -7.34
C ALA A 15 -6.69 0.51 -8.03
N ALA A 16 -5.79 -0.38 -8.48
CA ALA A 16 -6.19 -1.63 -9.13
C ALA A 16 -6.95 -2.56 -8.17
N ALA A 17 -6.50 -2.66 -6.92
CA ALA A 17 -7.16 -3.47 -5.90
C ALA A 17 -8.60 -2.98 -5.64
N LEU A 18 -8.82 -1.67 -5.56
CA LEU A 18 -10.16 -1.11 -5.38
C LEU A 18 -11.09 -1.41 -6.57
N VAL A 19 -10.57 -1.38 -7.81
CA VAL A 19 -11.35 -1.68 -9.02
C VAL A 19 -11.86 -3.13 -9.02
N ILE A 20 -11.09 -4.07 -8.50
CA ILE A 20 -11.47 -5.49 -8.43
C ILE A 20 -12.27 -5.85 -7.16
N GLY A 21 -12.68 -4.85 -6.37
CA GLY A 21 -13.55 -5.04 -5.20
C GLY A 21 -12.82 -5.32 -3.88
N ALA A 22 -11.51 -5.04 -3.80
CA ALA A 22 -10.85 -4.99 -2.50
C ALA A 22 -11.39 -3.82 -1.67
N ASN A 23 -11.44 -3.96 -0.35
CA ASN A 23 -11.85 -2.86 0.53
C ASN A 23 -10.65 -1.99 0.90
N ASP A 24 -10.80 -0.67 0.84
CA ASP A 24 -9.78 0.26 1.29
C ASP A 24 -9.53 0.08 2.81
N ASN A 25 -8.27 -0.09 3.19
CA ASN A 25 -7.82 -0.15 4.58
C ASN A 25 -6.73 0.90 4.87
N GLY A 26 -6.47 1.79 3.91
CA GLY A 26 -5.43 2.80 4.03
C GLY A 26 -4.91 3.21 2.66
N LYS A 27 -5.39 4.36 2.18
CA LYS A 27 -4.90 5.00 0.94
C LYS A 27 -3.38 5.16 0.94
N PRO A 28 -2.73 5.11 -0.24
CA PRO A 28 -1.30 5.36 -0.38
C PRO A 28 -0.85 6.62 0.34
N GLY A 29 0.25 6.53 1.07
CA GLY A 29 0.77 7.67 1.81
C GLY A 29 1.92 7.31 2.76
N ILE A 30 2.60 8.36 3.23
CA ILE A 30 3.69 8.23 4.21
C ILE A 30 3.12 7.85 5.58
N ARG A 31 3.67 6.79 6.15
CA ARG A 31 3.38 6.30 7.50
C ARG A 31 4.46 6.75 8.46
N LYS A 32 4.39 8.03 8.86
CA LYS A 32 5.37 8.66 9.75
C LYS A 32 5.52 7.92 11.09
N GLN A 33 4.51 7.17 11.52
CA GLN A 33 4.58 6.33 12.72
C GLN A 33 5.57 5.16 12.62
N TYR A 34 5.95 4.72 11.41
CA TYR A 34 6.94 3.66 11.20
C TYR A 34 8.33 4.25 10.97
N HIS A 35 8.49 5.04 9.92
CA HIS A 35 9.65 5.93 9.70
C HIS A 35 9.34 6.94 8.58
N ALA A 36 10.18 7.97 8.44
CA ALA A 36 9.94 9.09 7.52
C ALA A 36 9.70 8.69 6.06
N ASN A 37 10.38 7.64 5.59
CA ASN A 37 10.36 7.18 4.21
C ASN A 37 9.46 5.95 3.95
N TYR A 38 8.53 5.64 4.86
CA TYR A 38 7.64 4.48 4.73
C TYR A 38 6.39 4.87 3.94
N TYR A 39 6.39 4.68 2.61
CA TYR A 39 5.23 4.96 1.78
C TYR A 39 4.44 3.68 1.52
N ALA A 40 3.20 3.58 1.98
CA ALA A 40 2.46 2.32 1.91
C ALA A 40 0.95 2.50 1.69
N ALA A 41 0.35 1.46 1.10
CA ALA A 41 -1.09 1.33 0.94
C ALA A 41 -1.58 -0.03 1.46
N PHE A 42 -2.83 -0.04 1.92
CA PHE A 42 -3.46 -1.18 2.58
C PHE A 42 -4.84 -1.43 1.98
N VAL A 43 -5.13 -2.69 1.69
CA VAL A 43 -6.45 -3.15 1.25
C VAL A 43 -6.80 -4.47 1.91
N PHE A 44 -8.08 -4.74 2.12
CA PHE A 44 -8.53 -6.08 2.48
C PHE A 44 -8.87 -6.87 1.23
N ASP A 45 -8.37 -8.10 1.14
CA ASP A 45 -8.84 -9.07 0.16
C ASP A 45 -10.28 -9.56 0.50
N PRO A 46 -10.94 -10.31 -0.39
CA PRO A 46 -12.28 -10.84 -0.13
C PRO A 46 -12.38 -11.81 1.07
N LEU A 47 -11.25 -12.34 1.53
CA LEU A 47 -11.17 -13.21 2.71
C LEU A 47 -10.91 -12.42 4.01
N GLY A 48 -10.74 -11.10 3.92
CA GLY A 48 -10.46 -10.22 5.05
C GLY A 48 -8.98 -10.13 5.42
N HIS A 49 -8.06 -10.63 4.60
CA HIS A 49 -6.63 -10.46 4.84
C HIS A 49 -6.20 -9.04 4.52
N ASN A 50 -5.46 -8.42 5.44
CA ASN A 50 -4.84 -7.12 5.21
C ASN A 50 -3.62 -7.28 4.29
N ILE A 51 -3.76 -6.84 3.04
CA ILE A 51 -2.68 -6.82 2.07
C ILE A 51 -2.02 -5.45 2.09
N GLU A 52 -0.73 -5.46 2.37
CA GLU A 52 0.12 -4.28 2.40
C GLU A 52 1.12 -4.32 1.25
N ILE A 53 1.26 -3.18 0.58
CA ILE A 53 2.41 -2.88 -0.27
C ILE A 53 3.12 -1.63 0.25
N VAL A 54 4.45 -1.68 0.31
CA VAL A 54 5.29 -0.60 0.83
C VAL A 54 6.46 -0.30 -0.09
N TYR A 55 6.71 0.98 -0.29
CA TYR A 55 7.95 1.53 -0.80
C TYR A 55 8.79 2.09 0.34
N HIS A 56 10.01 1.59 0.50
CA HIS A 56 11.01 2.21 1.36
C HIS A 56 11.90 3.08 0.48
N SER A 57 11.73 4.40 0.54
CA SER A 57 12.62 5.29 -0.23
C SER A 57 14.06 5.08 0.24
N PRO A 58 15.00 4.76 -0.68
CA PRO A 58 16.41 4.96 -0.39
C PRO A 58 16.57 6.46 -0.08
N PHE A 59 17.34 6.75 0.96
CA PHE A 59 17.53 8.05 1.60
C PHE A 59 17.45 9.27 0.67
#